data_AF-A0A7K0RE80-F1
#
_entry.id   AF-A0A7K0RE80-F1
#
_cell.length_a   1.000
_cell.length_b   1.000
_cell.length_c   1.000
_cell.angle_alpha   90.00
_cell.angle_beta   90.00
_cell.angle_gamma   90.00
#
_symmetry.space_group_name_H-M   'P 1'
#
loop_
_entity.id
_entity.type
_entity.pdbx_description
1 polymer ?
#
loop_
_entity_poly.entity_id
_entity_poly.type
_entity_poly.pdbx_seq_one_letter_code
_entity_poly.pdbx_strand_id
1 'polypeptide(L)'
;MPLIRLTDVPPTLLTWDPVPLELAREWCTALLANMPLRMSPSFMNFMQAEVRGAGITDTAEWIWLAKEFHAAGFTPKEWLQLTEDVLTDFRATPGYSASNDEYVPNGLITLAVGTNVANGGMIRLQAHHWIPWLQRTRAGETSLSVVTEMLKAHWGESATVIPFGEFTLCSL
;
A
#
# COMPACT_ATOMS: atom_id res chain seq x y z
N MET A 1 26.54 -1.51 -9.40
CA MET A 1 25.17 -2.00 -9.16
C MET A 1 24.28 -1.33 -10.18
N PRO A 2 23.62 -2.05 -11.10
CA PRO A 2 22.81 -1.39 -12.11
C PRO A 2 21.58 -0.79 -11.43
N LEU A 3 21.38 0.51 -11.62
CA LEU A 3 20.08 1.17 -11.40
C LEU A 3 19.06 0.39 -12.22
N ILE A 4 18.10 -0.26 -11.56
CA ILE A 4 16.91 -0.79 -12.22
C ILE A 4 16.21 0.44 -12.80
N ARG A 5 16.41 0.70 -14.10
CA ARG A 5 15.62 1.70 -14.80
C ARG A 5 14.25 1.08 -15.01
N LEU A 6 13.30 1.47 -14.17
CA LEU A 6 11.86 1.33 -14.40
C LEU A 6 11.54 1.97 -15.76
N THR A 7 11.64 1.19 -16.84
CA THR A 7 11.54 1.69 -18.22
C THR A 7 10.10 1.79 -18.70
N ASP A 8 9.16 1.27 -17.90
CA ASP A 8 7.73 1.21 -18.25
C ASP A 8 6.82 1.95 -17.24
N VAL A 9 7.38 2.75 -16.32
CA VAL A 9 6.56 3.56 -15.42
C VAL A 9 5.99 4.74 -16.20
N PRO A 10 4.65 4.89 -16.27
CA PRO A 10 4.01 6.03 -16.91
C PRO A 10 4.63 7.34 -16.42
N PRO A 11 4.92 8.32 -17.29
CA PRO A 11 5.53 9.59 -16.89
C PRO A 11 4.75 10.31 -15.78
N THR A 12 3.43 10.12 -15.75
CA THR A 12 2.53 10.65 -14.72
C THR A 12 2.77 10.05 -13.33
N LEU A 13 3.43 8.91 -13.21
CA LEU A 13 3.80 8.28 -11.94
C LEU A 13 5.22 8.63 -11.50
N LEU A 14 5.99 9.35 -12.33
CA LEU A 14 7.33 9.85 -11.99
C LEU A 14 7.29 11.21 -11.28
N THR A 15 6.11 11.83 -11.20
CA THR A 15 5.94 13.16 -10.60
C THR A 15 4.67 13.23 -9.77
N TRP A 16 4.63 14.10 -8.77
CA TRP A 16 3.42 14.35 -7.98
C TRP A 16 2.30 15.05 -8.77
N ASP A 17 2.61 15.79 -9.83
CA ASP A 17 1.64 16.49 -10.67
C ASP A 17 0.50 15.55 -11.16
N PRO A 18 -0.79 15.94 -11.05
CA PRO A 18 -1.33 17.24 -10.64
C PRO A 18 -1.61 17.40 -9.13
N VAL A 19 -1.13 16.49 -8.28
CA VAL A 19 -1.33 16.59 -6.82
C VAL A 19 -0.57 17.82 -6.29
N PRO A 20 -1.25 18.78 -5.63
CA PRO A 20 -0.58 19.94 -5.03
C PRO A 20 0.47 19.52 -4.00
N LEU A 21 1.54 20.30 -3.87
CA LEU A 21 2.68 19.94 -3.00
C LEU A 21 2.29 19.68 -1.54
N GLU A 22 1.38 20.46 -0.96
CA GLU A 22 0.93 20.22 0.42
C GLU A 22 0.20 18.89 0.57
N LEU A 23 -0.66 18.54 -0.40
CA LEU A 23 -1.34 17.25 -0.41
C LEU A 23 -0.36 16.09 -0.64
N ALA A 24 0.67 16.29 -1.47
CA ALA A 24 1.75 15.33 -1.64
C ALA A 24 2.50 15.07 -0.32
N ARG A 25 2.78 16.12 0.48
CA ARG A 25 3.41 15.98 1.81
C ARG A 25 2.53 15.22 2.80
N GLU A 26 1.23 15.47 2.80
CA GLU A 26 0.29 14.71 3.64
C GLU A 26 0.26 13.22 3.25
N TRP A 27 0.22 12.91 1.95
CA TRP A 27 0.34 11.54 1.46
C TRP A 27 1.67 10.90 1.86
N CYS A 28 2.80 11.57 1.66
CA CYS A 28 4.10 11.06 2.08
C CYS A 28 4.17 10.82 3.59
N THR A 29 3.54 11.68 4.40
CA THR A 29 3.49 11.50 5.86
C THR A 29 2.68 10.27 6.23
N ALA A 30 1.51 10.09 5.64
CA ALA A 30 0.66 8.91 5.87
C ALA A 30 1.38 7.62 5.43
N LEU A 31 1.91 7.60 4.20
CA LEU A 31 2.67 6.48 3.63
C LEU A 31 3.90 6.12 4.48
N LEU A 32 4.55 7.12 5.08
CA LEU A 32 5.70 6.87 5.97
C LEU A 32 5.28 6.20 7.28
N ALA A 33 4.11 6.54 7.82
CA ALA A 33 3.60 5.95 9.05
C ALA A 33 3.26 4.46 8.87
N ASN A 34 2.73 4.07 7.71
CA ASN A 34 2.47 2.67 7.37
C ASN A 34 2.95 2.31 5.98
N MET A 35 4.26 2.08 5.83
CA MET A 35 4.83 1.84 4.50
C MET A 35 4.17 0.65 3.78
N PRO A 36 3.58 0.86 2.60
CA PRO A 36 2.90 -0.17 1.80
C PRO A 36 3.89 -1.21 1.22
N LEU A 37 5.19 -1.04 1.46
CA LEU A 37 6.27 -1.87 0.96
C LEU A 37 7.23 -2.15 2.12
N ARG A 38 7.35 -3.42 2.53
CA ARG A 38 8.50 -3.86 3.32
C ARG A 38 9.71 -3.98 2.40
N MET A 39 10.35 -2.84 2.15
CA MET A 39 11.63 -2.82 1.47
C MET A 39 12.73 -3.17 2.47
N SER A 40 13.95 -3.46 1.97
CA SER A 40 15.08 -3.74 2.85
C SER A 40 15.23 -2.62 3.90
N PRO A 41 15.71 -2.91 5.13
CA PRO A 41 15.88 -1.88 6.17
C PRO A 41 16.66 -0.65 5.67
N SER A 42 17.64 -0.87 4.79
CA SER A 42 18.42 0.20 4.15
C SER A 42 17.57 1.11 3.26
N PHE A 43 16.65 0.55 2.48
CA PHE A 43 15.75 1.34 1.63
C PHE A 43 14.70 2.07 2.49
N MET A 44 14.16 1.43 3.53
CA MET A 44 13.25 2.11 4.47
C MET A 44 13.92 3.31 5.16
N ASN A 45 15.19 3.17 5.55
CA ASN A 45 15.96 4.26 6.14
C ASN A 45 16.21 5.39 5.12
N PHE A 46 16.47 5.06 3.86
CA PHE A 46 16.62 6.03 2.78
C PHE A 46 15.33 6.82 2.56
N MET A 47 14.18 6.13 2.44
CA MET A 47 12.87 6.75 2.28
C MET A 47 12.48 7.63 3.47
N GLN A 48 12.76 7.17 4.69
CA GLN A 48 12.58 8.00 5.89
C GLN A 48 13.42 9.26 5.86
N ALA A 49 14.68 9.16 5.43
CA ALA A 49 15.57 10.32 5.33
C ALA A 49 15.09 11.31 4.26
N GLU A 50 14.67 10.82 3.10
CA GLU A 50 14.16 11.63 2.00
C GLU A 50 12.88 12.39 2.40
N VAL A 51 11.87 11.68 2.91
CA VAL A 51 10.60 12.28 3.32
C VAL A 51 10.79 13.23 4.49
N ARG A 52 11.65 12.92 5.47
CA ARG A 52 11.94 13.84 6.59
C ARG A 52 12.73 15.07 6.17
N GLY A 53 13.53 14.98 5.10
CA GLY A 53 14.33 16.09 4.58
C GLY A 53 13.55 17.02 3.65
N ALA A 54 12.89 16.45 2.63
CA ALA A 54 12.21 17.21 1.58
C ALA A 54 10.69 17.33 1.78
N GLY A 55 10.11 16.55 2.70
CA GLY A 55 8.66 16.44 2.90
C GLY A 55 7.95 15.54 1.89
N ILE A 56 8.62 15.14 0.81
CA ILE A 56 8.10 14.28 -0.26
C ILE A 56 9.17 13.29 -0.74
N THR A 57 8.77 12.29 -1.53
CA THR A 57 9.67 11.36 -2.25
C THR A 57 9.34 11.36 -3.73
N ASP A 58 10.31 11.06 -4.60
CA ASP A 58 10.09 10.84 -6.04
C ASP A 58 9.81 9.37 -6.41
N THR A 59 9.68 8.49 -5.40
CA THR A 59 9.41 7.07 -5.59
C THR A 59 8.08 6.83 -6.30
N ALA A 60 8.15 6.21 -7.48
CA ALA A 60 6.99 5.99 -8.35
C ALA A 60 5.87 5.21 -7.66
N GLU A 61 6.21 4.24 -6.81
CA GLU A 61 5.24 3.42 -6.08
C GLU A 61 4.45 4.22 -5.06
N TRP A 62 5.09 5.17 -4.38
CA TRP A 62 4.43 6.05 -3.40
C TRP A 62 3.51 7.04 -4.10
N ILE A 63 4.01 7.64 -5.17
CA ILE A 63 3.23 8.54 -6.03
C ILE A 63 2.02 7.80 -6.59
N TRP A 64 2.22 6.58 -7.08
CA TRP A 64 1.16 5.77 -7.64
C TRP A 64 0.10 5.39 -6.61
N LEU A 65 0.50 4.89 -5.44
CA LEU A 65 -0.45 4.52 -4.40
C LEU A 65 -1.26 5.73 -3.91
N ALA A 66 -0.59 6.86 -3.68
CA ALA A 66 -1.25 8.10 -3.30
C ALA A 66 -2.27 8.53 -4.36
N LYS A 67 -1.91 8.48 -5.65
CA LYS A 67 -2.82 8.83 -6.75
C LYS A 67 -3.97 7.84 -6.90
N GLU A 68 -3.73 6.54 -6.76
CA GLU A 68 -4.74 5.49 -6.82
C GLU A 68 -5.83 5.74 -5.76
N PHE A 69 -5.42 5.92 -4.51
CA PHE A 69 -6.36 6.15 -3.41
C PHE A 69 -7.01 7.53 -3.47
N HIS A 70 -6.26 8.55 -3.85
CA HIS A 70 -6.82 9.89 -4.02
C HIS A 70 -7.89 9.92 -5.12
N ALA A 71 -7.66 9.26 -6.26
CA ALA A 71 -8.64 9.13 -7.34
C ALA A 71 -9.89 8.36 -6.89
N ALA A 72 -9.75 7.39 -5.99
CA ALA A 72 -10.87 6.68 -5.36
C ALA A 72 -11.60 7.49 -4.27
N GLY A 73 -11.17 8.74 -4.00
CA GLY A 73 -11.83 9.65 -3.07
C GLY A 73 -11.36 9.55 -1.62
N PHE A 74 -10.26 8.83 -1.36
CA PHE A 74 -9.65 8.78 -0.03
C PHE A 74 -8.82 10.04 0.25
N THR A 75 -8.79 10.43 1.52
CA THR A 75 -7.79 11.33 2.07
C THR A 75 -6.58 10.53 2.60
N PRO A 76 -5.40 11.18 2.76
CA PRO A 76 -4.23 10.55 3.40
C PRO A 76 -4.55 9.96 4.78
N LYS A 77 -5.39 10.66 5.57
CA LYS A 77 -5.80 10.22 6.91
C LYS A 77 -6.67 8.97 6.88
N GLU A 78 -7.63 8.89 5.96
CA GLU A 78 -8.49 7.71 5.80
C GLU A 78 -7.70 6.51 5.31
N TRP A 79 -6.76 6.72 4.38
CA TRP A 79 -5.85 5.67 3.95
C TRP A 79 -5.00 5.14 5.10
N LEU A 80 -4.48 6.03 5.96
CA LEU A 80 -3.69 5.66 7.13
C LEU A 80 -4.54 4.81 8.08
N GLN A 81 -5.74 5.28 8.43
CA GLN A 81 -6.67 4.57 9.32
C GLN A 81 -7.02 3.18 8.78
N LEU A 82 -7.35 3.09 7.49
CA LEU A 82 -7.63 1.80 6.85
C LEU A 82 -6.45 0.84 7.01
N THR A 83 -5.24 1.32 6.76
CA THR A 83 -4.04 0.49 6.82
C THR A 83 -3.76 0.04 8.26
N GLU A 84 -3.93 0.93 9.24
CA GLU A 84 -3.83 0.57 10.66
C GLU A 84 -4.85 -0.50 11.05
N ASP A 85 -6.11 -0.33 10.65
CA ASP A 85 -7.19 -1.27 10.93
C ASP A 85 -6.91 -2.65 10.32
N VAL A 86 -6.43 -2.70 9.07
CA VAL A 86 -6.04 -3.96 8.42
C VAL A 86 -4.89 -4.64 9.17
N LEU A 87 -3.89 -3.87 9.60
CA LEU A 87 -2.73 -4.38 10.34
C LEU A 87 -3.06 -4.86 11.75
N THR A 88 -4.25 -4.56 12.30
CA THR A 88 -4.70 -5.12 13.58
C THR A 88 -5.03 -6.61 13.48
N ASP A 89 -5.41 -7.12 12.30
CA ASP A 89 -5.62 -8.54 12.07
C ASP A 89 -4.28 -9.21 11.76
N PHE A 90 -3.76 -9.99 12.71
CA PHE A 90 -2.46 -10.67 12.56
C PHE A 90 -2.41 -11.60 11.32
N ARG A 91 -3.55 -12.10 10.84
CA ARG A 91 -3.63 -12.93 9.61
C ARG A 91 -3.38 -12.10 8.36
N ALA A 92 -3.68 -10.80 8.42
CA ALA A 92 -3.37 -9.83 7.38
C ALA A 92 -1.92 -9.35 7.48
N THR A 93 -1.11 -9.85 8.42
CA THR A 93 0.33 -9.58 8.49
C THR A 93 1.08 -10.90 8.33
N PRO A 94 1.49 -11.31 7.11
CA PRO A 94 2.40 -12.43 6.96
C PRO A 94 3.61 -12.12 7.82
N GLY A 95 3.78 -12.91 8.88
CA GLY A 95 4.87 -12.74 9.82
C GLY A 95 6.21 -12.85 9.10
N TYR A 96 7.26 -12.36 9.75
CA TYR A 96 8.67 -12.68 9.47
C TYR A 96 9.00 -14.18 9.69
N SER A 97 8.03 -15.07 9.49
CA SER A 97 8.21 -16.49 9.69
C SER A 97 8.90 -17.10 8.48
N ALA A 98 9.99 -17.83 8.73
CA ALA A 98 10.61 -18.69 7.73
C ALA A 98 9.69 -19.85 7.30
N SER A 99 8.54 -20.05 7.95
CA SER A 99 7.47 -20.93 7.51
C SER A 99 6.33 -20.12 6.88
N ASN A 100 6.00 -20.45 5.64
CA ASN A 100 4.88 -19.90 4.87
C ASN A 100 3.49 -20.28 5.46
N ASP A 101 3.42 -20.84 6.66
CA ASP A 101 2.27 -21.60 7.15
C ASP A 101 1.25 -20.76 7.94
N GLU A 102 1.56 -19.50 8.28
CA GLU A 102 0.67 -18.63 9.08
C GLU A 102 -0.15 -17.64 8.23
N TYR A 103 0.26 -17.38 6.99
CA TYR A 103 -0.50 -16.49 6.11
C TYR A 103 -1.68 -17.24 5.49
N VAL A 104 -2.89 -16.81 5.84
CA VAL A 104 -4.10 -17.22 5.13
C VAL A 104 -4.32 -16.20 4.02
N PRO A 105 -4.44 -16.59 2.74
CA PRO A 105 -4.66 -15.64 1.66
C PRO A 105 -6.00 -14.92 1.82
N ASN A 106 -6.05 -13.67 1.37
CA ASN A 106 -7.24 -12.84 1.35
C ASN A 106 -7.38 -12.11 0.01
N GLY A 107 -8.52 -12.22 -0.66
CA GLY A 107 -8.77 -11.60 -1.96
C GLY A 107 -8.66 -10.06 -1.97
N LEU A 108 -8.86 -9.39 -0.82
CA LEU A 108 -8.73 -7.93 -0.70
C LEU A 108 -7.28 -7.45 -0.53
N ILE A 109 -6.37 -8.38 -0.25
CA ILE A 109 -4.95 -8.11 -0.01
C ILE A 109 -4.18 -8.41 -1.29
N THR A 110 -3.38 -7.44 -1.73
CA THR A 110 -2.42 -7.67 -2.82
C THR A 110 -1.07 -7.99 -2.22
N LEU A 111 -0.52 -9.13 -2.62
CA LEU A 111 0.84 -9.51 -2.30
C LEU A 111 1.78 -9.01 -3.39
N ALA A 112 2.77 -8.22 -3.03
CA ALA A 112 3.90 -7.97 -3.90
C ALA A 112 5.06 -8.87 -3.48
N VAL A 113 5.56 -9.68 -4.40
CA VAL A 113 6.56 -10.71 -4.11
C VAL A 113 7.83 -10.35 -4.88
N GLY A 114 8.93 -10.15 -4.14
CA GLY A 114 10.26 -10.02 -4.74
C GLY A 114 10.75 -11.36 -5.29
N THR A 115 11.85 -11.34 -6.04
CA THR A 115 12.48 -12.56 -6.59
C THR A 115 12.97 -13.56 -5.53
N ASN A 116 12.98 -13.16 -4.25
CA ASN A 116 13.35 -14.01 -3.13
C ASN A 116 12.18 -14.12 -2.15
N VAL A 117 11.41 -15.21 -2.27
CA VAL A 117 10.29 -15.58 -1.39
C VAL A 117 10.72 -15.66 0.09
N ALA A 118 12.03 -15.86 0.33
CA ALA A 118 12.63 -15.92 1.66
C ALA A 118 12.67 -14.60 2.44
N ASN A 119 12.40 -13.44 1.81
CA ASN A 119 12.45 -12.11 2.46
C ASN A 119 11.09 -11.51 2.83
N GLY A 120 10.01 -12.31 2.78
CA GLY A 120 8.66 -11.91 3.17
C GLY A 120 7.85 -11.32 2.01
N GLY A 121 6.59 -11.74 1.89
CA GLY A 121 5.62 -11.12 1.00
C GLY A 121 5.24 -9.73 1.48
N MET A 122 5.14 -8.76 0.57
CA MET A 122 4.69 -7.41 0.89
C MET A 122 3.18 -7.32 0.76
N ILE A 123 2.53 -6.52 1.61
CA ILE A 123 1.10 -6.26 1.50
C ILE A 123 0.84 -4.85 1.03
N ARG A 124 0.08 -4.77 -0.05
CA ARG A 124 -0.53 -3.57 -0.58
C ARG A 124 -2.05 -3.73 -0.58
N LEU A 125 -2.74 -2.62 -0.36
CA LEU A 125 -4.18 -2.50 -0.59
C LEU A 125 -4.43 -1.86 -1.96
N GLN A 126 -5.50 -2.26 -2.63
CA GLN A 126 -5.95 -1.63 -3.88
C GLN A 126 -7.21 -0.82 -3.61
N ALA A 127 -7.23 0.44 -4.01
CA ALA A 127 -8.23 1.41 -3.54
C ALA A 127 -9.68 0.97 -3.83
N HIS A 128 -9.92 0.36 -4.99
CA HIS A 128 -11.26 -0.05 -5.42
C HIS A 128 -11.90 -1.13 -4.53
N HIS A 129 -11.10 -2.04 -3.95
CA HIS A 129 -11.57 -3.03 -2.99
C HIS A 129 -12.10 -2.40 -1.69
N TRP A 130 -11.64 -1.19 -1.37
CA TRP A 130 -11.90 -0.52 -0.09
C TRP A 130 -12.86 0.66 -0.21
N ILE A 131 -13.43 0.92 -1.39
CA ILE A 131 -14.51 1.90 -1.56
C ILE A 131 -15.70 1.60 -0.62
N PRO A 132 -16.15 0.35 -0.43
CA PRO A 132 -17.21 0.04 0.54
C PRO A 132 -16.82 0.42 1.98
N TRP A 133 -15.57 0.19 2.38
CA TRP A 133 -15.07 0.61 3.69
C TRP A 133 -15.14 2.13 3.85
N LEU A 134 -14.70 2.88 2.83
CA LEU A 134 -14.73 4.35 2.85
C LEU A 134 -16.15 4.90 2.99
N GLN A 135 -17.10 4.33 2.25
CA GLN A 135 -18.50 4.76 2.28
C GLN A 135 -19.14 4.49 3.65
N ARG A 136 -18.92 3.30 4.21
CA ARG A 136 -19.50 2.88 5.50
C ARG A 136 -18.91 3.67 6.68
N THR A 137 -17.60 3.89 6.69
CA THR A 137 -16.94 4.69 7.73
C THR A 137 -17.39 6.15 7.71
N ARG A 138 -17.53 6.75 6.53
CA ARG A 138 -18.11 8.10 6.40
C ARG A 138 -19.58 8.17 6.80
N ALA A 139 -20.32 7.07 6.69
CA ALA A 139 -21.69 6.94 7.20
C ALA A 139 -21.77 6.76 8.73
N GLY A 140 -20.62 6.71 9.42
CA GLY A 140 -20.53 6.64 10.88
C GLY A 140 -20.32 5.24 11.45
N GLU A 141 -20.11 4.23 10.61
CA GLU A 141 -19.74 2.89 11.09
C GLU A 141 -18.30 2.87 11.62
N THR A 142 -18.06 2.04 12.64
CA THR A 142 -16.71 1.88 13.21
C THR A 142 -15.77 1.24 12.20
N SER A 143 -14.69 1.94 11.84
CA SER A 143 -13.75 1.53 10.79
C SER A 143 -13.17 0.14 10.99
N LEU A 144 -12.71 -0.18 12.20
CA LEU A 144 -12.19 -1.50 12.56
C LEU A 144 -13.24 -2.61 12.40
N SER A 145 -14.50 -2.33 12.74
CA SER A 145 -15.60 -3.29 12.58
C SER A 145 -15.83 -3.60 11.11
N VAL A 146 -15.84 -2.57 10.24
CA VAL A 146 -16.02 -2.72 8.80
C VAL A 146 -14.86 -3.50 8.19
N VAL A 147 -13.60 -3.18 8.55
CA VAL A 147 -12.43 -3.94 8.09
C VAL A 147 -12.52 -5.41 8.51
N THR A 148 -12.85 -5.67 9.77
CA THR A 148 -12.95 -7.04 10.30
C THR A 148 -14.01 -7.84 9.55
N GLU A 149 -15.16 -7.23 9.29
CA GLU A 149 -16.26 -7.86 8.53
C GLU A 149 -15.83 -8.16 7.09
N MET A 150 -15.25 -7.16 6.40
CA MET A 150 -14.80 -7.31 5.01
C MET A 150 -13.72 -8.39 4.90
N LEU A 151 -12.63 -8.30 5.68
CA LEU A 151 -11.56 -9.29 5.65
C LEU A 151 -12.09 -10.71 5.93
N LYS A 152 -13.02 -10.85 6.88
CA LYS A 152 -13.56 -12.16 7.26
C LYS A 152 -14.19 -12.91 6.08
N ALA A 153 -14.88 -12.20 5.18
CA ALA A 153 -15.55 -12.80 4.04
C ALA A 153 -14.57 -13.35 2.97
N HIS A 154 -13.34 -12.84 2.94
CA HIS A 154 -12.38 -13.10 1.87
C HIS A 154 -11.21 -14.00 2.28
N TRP A 155 -11.18 -14.51 3.52
CA TRP A 155 -10.13 -15.46 3.93
C TRP A 155 -10.26 -16.79 3.20
N GLY A 156 -9.13 -17.27 2.68
CA GLY A 156 -9.05 -18.47 1.86
C GLY A 156 -9.23 -18.19 0.36
N GLU A 157 -9.65 -16.98 -0.01
CA GLU A 157 -9.60 -16.53 -1.40
C GLU A 157 -8.17 -16.17 -1.78
N SER A 158 -7.79 -16.46 -3.03
CA SER A 158 -6.44 -16.16 -3.50
C SER A 158 -6.18 -14.66 -3.52
N ALA A 159 -5.11 -14.23 -2.83
CA ALA A 159 -4.58 -12.89 -2.94
C ALA A 159 -4.02 -12.65 -4.35
N THR A 160 -4.18 -11.43 -4.86
CA THR A 160 -3.50 -11.04 -6.10
C THR A 160 -2.00 -10.94 -5.84
N VAL A 161 -1.19 -11.64 -6.64
CA VAL A 161 0.27 -11.60 -6.57
C VAL A 161 0.82 -10.76 -7.71
N ILE A 162 1.55 -9.69 -7.39
CA ILE A 162 2.18 -8.81 -8.38
C ILE A 162 3.71 -8.96 -8.26
N PRO A 163 4.42 -9.28 -9.36
CA PRO A 163 5.87 -9.27 -9.39
C PRO A 163 6.41 -7.86 -9.12
N PHE A 164 7.52 -7.76 -8.39
CA PHE A 164 8.19 -6.47 -8.20
C PHE A 164 8.59 -5.85 -9.55
N GLY A 165 7.97 -4.72 -9.91
CA GLY A 165 8.20 -4.01 -11.17
C GLY A 165 7.04 -4.00 -12.18
N GLU A 166 5.99 -4.80 -11.97
CA GLU A 166 4.80 -4.86 -12.85
C GLU A 166 3.61 -4.06 -12.28
N PHE A 167 3.87 -2.83 -11.86
CA PHE A 167 2.82 -1.93 -11.39
C PHE A 167 2.05 -1.33 -12.56
N THR A 168 1.05 -2.06 -13.04
CA THR A 168 0.13 -1.56 -14.08
C THR A 168 -0.99 -0.75 -13.42
N LEU A 169 -1.23 0.48 -13.91
CA LEU A 169 -2.48 1.20 -13.62
C LEU A 169 -3.64 0.37 -14.16
N CYS A 170 -4.40 -0.30 -13.30
CA CYS A 170 -5.73 -0.74 -13.67
C CYS A 170 -6.51 0.53 -14.02
N SER A 171 -6.95 0.64 -15.27
CA SER A 171 -7.77 1.73 -15.76
C SER A 171 -9.02 1.84 -14.89
N LEU A 172 -9.05 2.91 -14.06
CA LEU A 172 -10.22 3.38 -13.33
C LEU A 172 -11.27 3.91 -14.30
#